data_AF-A0A853I3X8-F1
#
_entry.id   AF-A0A853I3X8-F1
#
_cell.length_a   1.000
_cell.length_b   1.000
_cell.length_c   1.000
_cell.angle_alpha   90.00
_cell.angle_beta   90.00
_cell.angle_gamma   90.00
#
_symmetry.space_group_name_H-M   'P 1'
#
loop_
_entity.id
_entity.type
_entity.pdbx_description
1 polymer ?
#
loop_
_entity_poly.entity_id
_entity_poly.type
_entity_poly.pdbx_seq_one_letter_code
_entity_poly.pdbx_strand_id
1 'polypeptide(L)'
;MKQSELTQFRNIGKTVAKRLASINIKTFDDLAKVGSATAYQMLSADTGQRLPVCYYLYSLEGALQDRHWDDFSEEEKYQLRVAAGVVS
;
A
#
# COMPACT_ATOMS: atom_id res chain seq x y z
N MET A 1 -17.23 14.01 -8.07
CA MET A 1 -16.01 13.95 -7.22
C MET A 1 -14.83 13.69 -8.13
N LYS A 2 -13.72 14.42 -7.96
CA LYS A 2 -12.47 14.15 -8.70
C LYS A 2 -11.94 12.79 -8.23
N GLN A 3 -11.74 11.87 -9.16
CA GLN A 3 -11.14 10.58 -8.89
C GLN A 3 -9.66 10.80 -8.50
N SER A 4 -9.16 10.06 -7.50
CA SER A 4 -7.77 10.20 -7.06
C SER A 4 -6.81 9.75 -8.17
N GLU A 5 -5.75 10.52 -8.37
CA GLU A 5 -4.63 10.20 -9.26
C GLU A 5 -4.09 8.79 -8.98
N LEU A 6 -4.08 8.36 -7.72
CA LEU A 6 -3.59 7.05 -7.31
C LEU A 6 -4.38 5.89 -7.91
N THR A 7 -5.64 6.10 -8.31
CA THR A 7 -6.47 5.02 -8.90
C THR A 7 -6.09 4.66 -10.34
N GLN A 8 -5.15 5.38 -10.96
CA GLN A 8 -4.59 5.01 -12.26
C GLN A 8 -3.48 3.94 -12.14
N PHE A 9 -2.92 3.75 -10.95
CA PHE A 9 -1.84 2.80 -10.72
C PHE A 9 -2.38 1.41 -10.42
N ARG A 10 -1.65 0.40 -10.90
CA ARG A 10 -1.98 -1.01 -10.68
C ARG A 10 -2.20 -1.29 -9.20
N ASN A 11 -3.14 -2.17 -8.89
CA ASN A 11 -3.53 -2.60 -7.54
C ASN A 11 -4.14 -1.52 -6.63
N ILE A 12 -4.26 -0.25 -7.04
CA ILE A 12 -4.87 0.80 -6.22
C ILE A 12 -6.32 1.06 -6.67
N GLY A 13 -7.26 0.46 -5.95
CA GLY A 13 -8.68 0.75 -6.07
C GLY A 13 -9.11 2.04 -5.36
N LYS A 14 -10.34 2.50 -5.63
CA LYS A 14 -10.94 3.71 -5.04
C LYS A 14 -10.86 3.73 -3.50
N THR A 15 -11.07 2.58 -2.85
CA THR A 15 -11.00 2.44 -1.38
C THR A 15 -9.60 2.69 -0.85
N VAL A 16 -8.59 2.06 -1.46
CA VAL A 16 -7.18 2.22 -1.05
C VAL A 16 -6.74 3.66 -1.27
N ALA A 17 -7.06 4.25 -2.44
CA ALA A 17 -6.74 5.65 -2.72
C ALA A 17 -7.38 6.62 -1.73
N LYS A 18 -8.64 6.39 -1.32
CA LYS A 18 -9.31 7.22 -0.31
C LYS A 18 -8.62 7.14 1.05
N ARG A 19 -8.14 5.96 1.45
CA ARG A 19 -7.42 5.75 2.71
C ARG A 19 -6.01 6.34 2.66
N LEU A 20 -5.29 6.20 1.55
CA LEU A 20 -4.00 6.91 1.37
C LEU A 20 -4.19 8.42 1.53
N ALA A 21 -5.27 8.98 0.96
CA ALA A 21 -5.56 10.39 1.12
C ALA A 21 -5.89 10.81 2.57
N SER A 22 -6.44 9.93 3.43
CA SER A 22 -6.68 10.25 4.85
C SER A 22 -5.37 10.40 5.63
N ILE A 23 -4.32 9.68 5.23
CA ILE A 23 -2.97 9.81 5.77
C ILE A 23 -2.06 10.75 4.96
N ASN A 24 -2.66 11.64 4.15
CA ASN A 24 -2.00 12.65 3.34
C ASN A 24 -1.04 12.12 2.25
N ILE A 25 -1.22 10.88 1.80
CA ILE A 25 -0.58 10.32 0.58
C ILE A 25 -1.56 10.50 -0.58
N LYS A 26 -1.32 11.49 -1.46
CA LYS A 26 -2.29 11.91 -2.49
C LYS A 26 -1.82 11.61 -3.91
N THR A 27 -0.51 11.52 -4.10
CA THR A 27 0.16 11.28 -5.39
C THR A 27 1.01 10.02 -5.33
N PHE A 28 1.40 9.52 -6.50
CA PHE A 28 2.34 8.40 -6.58
C PHE A 28 3.70 8.76 -5.97
N ASP A 29 4.16 9.99 -6.19
CA ASP A 29 5.42 10.48 -5.59
C ASP A 29 5.38 10.48 -4.06
N ASP A 30 4.22 10.81 -3.46
CA ASP A 30 4.07 10.70 -2.01
C ASP A 30 4.22 9.24 -1.55
N LEU A 31 3.57 8.30 -2.26
CA LEU A 31 3.64 6.88 -1.95
C LEU A 31 5.07 6.35 -2.14
N ALA A 32 5.77 6.76 -3.20
CA ALA A 32 7.14 6.35 -3.49
C ALA A 32 8.13 6.90 -2.46
N LYS A 33 7.95 8.14 -1.99
CA LYS A 33 8.77 8.74 -0.93
C LYS A 33 8.59 8.04 0.41
N VAL A 34 7.35 7.64 0.73
CA VAL A 34 7.04 6.98 2.01
C VAL A 34 7.39 5.48 1.98
N GLY A 35 7.18 4.81 0.85
CA GLY A 35 7.31 3.36 0.72
C GLY A 35 6.06 2.59 1.18
N SER A 36 5.87 1.39 0.64
CA SER A 36 4.68 0.55 0.89
C SER A 36 4.54 0.13 2.36
N ALA A 37 5.65 -0.25 3.01
CA ALA A 37 5.66 -0.71 4.40
C ALA A 37 5.23 0.39 5.38
N THR A 38 5.82 1.58 5.26
CA THR A 38 5.48 2.72 6.12
C THR A 38 4.07 3.23 5.83
N ALA A 39 3.66 3.29 4.56
CA ALA A 39 2.28 3.65 4.21
C ALA A 39 1.27 2.65 4.82
N TYR A 40 1.56 1.36 4.79
CA TYR A 40 0.73 0.33 5.43
C TYR A 40 0.64 0.51 6.96
N GLN A 41 1.75 0.83 7.62
CA GLN A 41 1.79 1.11 9.06
C GLN A 41 0.94 2.34 9.41
N MET A 42 1.08 3.42 8.64
CA MET A 42 0.29 4.64 8.82
C MET A 42 -1.22 4.36 8.64
N LEU A 43 -1.59 3.58 7.63
CA LEU A 43 -2.98 3.17 7.41
C LEU A 43 -3.53 2.28 8.54
N SER A 44 -2.71 1.36 9.05
CA SER A 44 -3.12 0.50 10.17
C SER A 44 -3.30 1.33 11.45
N ALA A 45 -2.43 2.31 11.70
CA ALA A 45 -2.55 3.25 12.81
C ALA A 45 -3.80 4.14 12.69
N ASP A 46 -4.07 4.72 11.50
CA ASP A 46 -5.25 5.55 11.22
C ASP A 46 -6.57 4.79 11.44
N THR A 47 -6.59 3.49 11.14
CA THR A 47 -7.77 2.64 11.36
C THR A 47 -7.85 2.03 12.75
N GLY A 48 -6.80 2.15 13.57
CA GLY A 48 -6.70 1.52 14.88
C GLY A 48 -6.62 -0.02 14.84
N GLN A 49 -6.39 -0.62 13.67
CA GLN A 49 -6.32 -2.08 13.52
C GLN A 49 -5.42 -2.49 12.37
N ARG A 50 -4.91 -3.73 12.42
CA ARG A 50 -4.12 -4.32 11.33
C ARG A 50 -4.99 -4.49 10.09
N LEU A 51 -4.57 -3.89 8.98
CA LEU A 51 -5.25 -4.06 7.70
C LEU A 51 -4.84 -5.36 6.99
N PRO A 52 -5.69 -5.95 6.14
CA PRO A 52 -5.33 -7.13 5.35
C PRO A 52 -4.06 -6.88 4.52
N VAL A 53 -3.03 -7.71 4.70
CA VAL A 53 -1.71 -7.49 4.09
C VAL A 53 -1.79 -7.48 2.56
N CYS A 54 -2.52 -8.43 1.96
CA CYS A 54 -2.65 -8.53 0.50
C CYS A 54 -3.26 -7.28 -0.13
N TYR A 55 -4.36 -6.76 0.43
CA TYR A 55 -5.09 -5.64 -0.14
C TYR A 55 -4.41 -4.28 0.05
N TYR A 56 -3.46 -4.20 0.99
CA TYR A 56 -2.79 -2.94 1.30
C TYR A 56 -1.29 -3.06 1.06
N LEU A 57 -0.53 -3.80 1.87
CA LEU A 57 0.92 -3.85 1.75
C LEU A 57 1.38 -4.30 0.35
N TYR A 58 0.87 -5.44 -0.14
CA TYR A 58 1.31 -5.95 -1.44
C TYR A 58 0.74 -5.13 -2.60
N SER A 59 -0.50 -4.65 -2.49
CA SER A 59 -1.07 -3.73 -3.48
C SER A 59 -0.23 -2.46 -3.64
N LEU A 60 0.20 -1.86 -2.53
CA LEU A 60 1.02 -0.63 -2.54
C LEU A 60 2.38 -0.90 -3.16
N GLU A 61 3.04 -2.00 -2.78
CA GLU A 61 4.32 -2.37 -3.38
C GLU A 61 4.17 -2.67 -4.88
N GLY A 62 3.14 -3.43 -5.26
CA GLY A 62 2.89 -3.74 -6.67
C GLY A 62 2.57 -2.49 -7.49
N ALA A 63 1.94 -1.48 -6.88
CA ALA A 63 1.75 -0.19 -7.53
C ALA A 63 3.09 0.52 -7.78
N LEU A 64 3.98 0.54 -6.78
CA LEU A 64 5.31 1.15 -6.88
C LEU A 64 6.21 0.48 -7.93
N GLN A 65 6.04 -0.83 -8.11
CA GLN A 65 6.83 -1.62 -9.06
C GLN A 65 6.15 -1.85 -10.41
N ASP A 66 4.93 -1.32 -10.62
CA ASP A 66 4.05 -1.65 -11.75
C ASP A 66 3.93 -3.18 -12.00
N ARG A 67 3.79 -3.95 -10.91
CA ARG A 67 3.73 -5.42 -10.92
C ARG A 67 2.44 -5.90 -10.25
N HIS A 68 1.84 -6.98 -10.74
CA HIS A 68 0.70 -7.57 -10.04
C HIS A 68 1.21 -8.20 -8.75
N TRP A 69 0.48 -8.04 -7.63
CA TRP A 69 0.98 -8.50 -6.34
C TRP A 69 1.14 -10.03 -6.25
N ASP A 70 0.42 -10.79 -7.09
CA ASP A 70 0.59 -12.24 -7.21
C ASP A 70 1.95 -12.64 -7.80
N ASP A 71 2.63 -11.74 -8.50
CA ASP A 71 3.96 -11.99 -9.08
C ASP A 71 5.10 -11.84 -8.05
N PHE A 72 4.78 -11.50 -6.79
CA PHE A 72 5.74 -11.54 -5.70
C PHE A 72 5.98 -12.98 -5.26
N SER A 73 7.26 -13.36 -5.18
CA SER A 73 7.70 -14.57 -4.51
C SER A 73 7.35 -14.54 -3.01
N GLU A 74 7.34 -15.70 -2.39
CA GLU A 74 7.09 -15.81 -0.95
C GLU A 74 8.17 -15.11 -0.12
N GLU A 75 9.42 -15.07 -0.63
CA GLU A 75 10.52 -14.32 0.00
C GLU A 75 10.26 -12.81 -0.04
N GLU A 76 9.89 -12.26 -1.21
CA GLU A 76 9.53 -10.83 -1.31
C GLU A 76 8.37 -10.47 -0.38
N LYS A 77 7.33 -11.31 -0.35
CA LYS A 77 6.19 -11.14 0.58
C LYS A 77 6.63 -11.21 2.04
N TYR A 78 7.56 -12.08 2.39
CA TYR A 78 8.13 -12.16 3.73
C TYR A 78 8.88 -10.88 4.09
N GLN A 79 9.78 -10.40 3.22
CA GLN A 79 10.54 -9.17 3.46
C GLN A 79 9.63 -7.94 3.62
N LEU A 80 8.57 -7.84 2.80
CA LEU A 80 7.57 -6.78 2.95
C LEU A 80 6.89 -6.85 4.33
N ARG A 81 6.46 -8.04 4.77
CA ARG A 81 5.84 -8.23 6.09
C ARG A 81 6.78 -7.87 7.23
N VAL A 82 8.06 -8.24 7.12
CA VAL A 82 9.11 -7.85 8.08
C VAL A 82 9.26 -6.34 8.12
N ALA A 83 9.41 -5.67 6.97
CA ALA A 83 9.54 -4.21 6.89
C ALA A 83 8.31 -3.49 7.46
N ALA A 84 7.11 -4.05 7.26
CA ALA A 84 5.87 -3.51 7.79
C ALA A 84 5.62 -3.86 9.27
N GLY A 85 6.49 -4.65 9.91
CA GLY A 85 6.35 -5.05 11.31
C GLY A 85 5.20 -6.03 11.56
N VAL A 86 4.78 -6.77 10.53
CA VAL A 86 3.64 -7.68 10.54
C VAL A 86 4.07 -9.10 10.18
N VAL A 87 5.03 -9.62 10.95
CA VAL A 87 5.44 -11.02 10.88
C VAL A 87 4.40 -11.85 11.66
N SER A 88 3.83 -12.84 10.98
CA SER A 88 2.99 -13.87 11.61
C SER A 88 3.84 -15.11 11.83
#